data_AF-A0A1G3HVY4-F1
#
_entry.id   AF-A0A1G3HVY4-F1
#
_cell.length_a   1.000
_cell.length_b   1.000
_cell.length_c   1.000
_cell.angle_alpha   90.00
_cell.angle_beta   90.00
_cell.angle_gamma   90.00
#
_symmetry.space_group_name_H-M   'P 1'
#
loop_
_entity.id
_entity.type
_entity.pdbx_description
1 polymer ?
#
loop_
_entity_poly.entity_id
_entity_poly.type
_entity_poly.pdbx_seq_one_letter_code
_entity_poly.pdbx_strand_id
1 'polypeptide(L)'
;MQENDSRVAQRIAQKVRVGEVFRFSCSRAQGRADMVQPCLSRLTEALVLEPIRRGAQRVEMCAPDCSGCGLKKAAPQWERTLAFSQALCESAGLGAARLSSVRTPVGDAEEIRLPARAPNSRRRLFGSIAERWKTSGNAPFPESGVADEAEPEVFRHLVQRHSENPKRMDLLRVLDALPGLKVTTKEVSTTGFPLAQMEVDRRCVGCSVCETLCPTGALTHREEGGTYTLEFDAAQCTGCRICESACYHQVLHIRETVDLSLLFERSRVTLLSAQLSQCRGCGERVLGDAAEYCLACQVSGDRRDTVARSFFSGGI
;
A
#
# COMPACT_ATOMS: atom_id res chain seq x y z
N MET A 1 -3.53 23.16 5.75
CA MET A 1 -2.90 22.45 4.62
C MET A 1 -2.02 21.35 5.20
N GLN A 2 -2.46 20.08 5.18
CA GLN A 2 -1.65 18.95 5.64
C GLN A 2 -0.39 18.84 4.77
N GLU A 3 0.78 18.71 5.40
CA GLU A 3 2.05 18.51 4.70
C GLU A 3 2.02 17.12 4.03
N ASN A 4 2.17 17.05 2.70
CA ASN A 4 2.20 15.80 1.94
C ASN A 4 3.56 15.07 2.16
N ASP A 5 3.57 13.73 2.12
CA ASP A 5 4.75 12.87 2.36
C ASP A 5 5.94 13.28 1.48
N SER A 6 5.70 13.69 0.22
CA SER A 6 6.78 14.16 -0.66
C SER A 6 7.52 15.38 -0.11
N ARG A 7 6.83 16.30 0.57
CA ARG A 7 7.46 17.47 1.22
C ARG A 7 8.27 17.05 2.44
N VAL A 8 7.74 16.10 3.21
CA VAL A 8 8.45 15.54 4.38
C VAL A 8 9.71 14.81 3.93
N ALA A 9 9.64 13.97 2.89
CA ALA A 9 10.79 13.29 2.30
C ALA A 9 11.86 14.27 1.80
N GLN A 10 11.47 15.40 1.19
CA GLN A 10 12.41 16.46 0.79
C GLN A 10 13.11 17.10 1.99
N ARG A 11 12.39 17.37 3.08
CA ARG A 11 12.98 17.90 4.33
C ARG A 11 13.95 16.90 4.95
N ILE A 12 13.61 15.61 4.95
CA ILE A 12 14.53 14.54 5.39
C ILE A 12 15.80 14.58 4.55
N ALA A 13 15.67 14.55 3.21
CA ALA A 13 16.82 14.55 2.31
C ALA A 13 17.75 15.76 2.49
N GLN A 14 17.22 16.93 2.86
CA GLN A 14 18.03 18.12 3.14
C GLN A 14 18.83 18.03 4.45
N LYS A 15 18.36 17.22 5.41
CA LYS A 15 18.93 17.13 6.75
C LYS A 15 19.79 15.90 6.97
N VAL A 16 19.64 14.85 6.16
CA VAL A 16 20.45 13.64 6.28
C VAL A 16 21.93 13.96 6.05
N ARG A 17 22.76 13.42 6.93
CA ARG A 17 24.22 13.40 6.81
C ARG A 17 24.67 11.96 6.72
N VAL A 18 25.53 11.69 5.74
CA VAL A 18 26.00 10.33 5.46
C VAL A 18 26.81 9.82 6.65
N GLY A 19 26.53 8.61 7.11
CA GLY A 19 27.22 7.98 8.23
C GLY A 19 26.80 8.47 9.62
N GLU A 20 25.90 9.46 9.73
CA GLU A 20 25.38 9.94 11.01
C GLU A 20 24.03 9.28 11.38
N VAL A 21 23.62 9.47 12.63
CA VAL A 21 22.31 9.06 13.14
C VAL A 21 21.28 10.14 12.82
N PHE A 22 20.17 9.76 12.18
CA PHE A 22 19.05 10.65 11.92
C PHE A 22 17.95 10.46 12.98
N ARG A 23 17.53 11.54 13.64
CA ARG A 23 16.55 11.49 14.73
C ARG A 23 15.21 12.06 14.33
N PHE A 24 14.16 11.25 14.47
CA PHE A 24 12.78 11.71 14.51
C PHE A 24 12.34 11.86 15.97
N SER A 25 11.63 12.94 16.31
CA SER A 25 10.97 13.04 17.61
C SER A 25 9.53 13.55 17.49
N CYS A 26 8.71 13.24 18.49
CA CYS A 26 7.44 13.93 18.66
C CYS A 26 7.65 15.28 19.36
N SER A 27 6.71 16.21 19.24
CA SER A 27 6.78 17.54 19.85
C SER A 27 6.87 17.53 21.39
N ARG A 28 6.51 16.41 22.04
CA ARG A 28 6.55 16.23 23.49
C ARG A 28 7.78 15.48 24.01
N ALA A 29 8.68 15.08 23.12
CA ALA A 29 9.92 14.43 23.49
C ALA A 29 10.95 15.48 23.88
N GLN A 30 11.48 15.41 25.10
CA GLN A 30 12.57 16.31 25.50
C GLN A 30 13.84 15.99 24.70
N GLY A 31 14.45 17.02 24.11
CA GLY A 31 15.76 16.93 23.48
C GLY A 31 15.82 17.48 22.05
N ARG A 32 16.94 17.24 21.38
CA ARG A 32 17.19 17.68 20.00
C ARG A 32 16.95 16.56 19.01
N ALA A 33 16.30 16.87 17.89
CA ALA A 33 16.07 15.93 16.80
C ALA A 33 16.25 16.59 15.43
N ASP A 34 16.61 15.82 14.41
CA ASP A 34 16.73 16.30 13.05
C ASP A 34 15.37 16.71 12.48
N MET A 35 14.31 15.97 12.83
CA MET A 35 12.95 16.31 12.43
C MET A 35 11.97 16.10 13.58
N VAL A 36 11.20 17.14 13.90
CA VAL A 36 10.16 17.11 14.92
C VAL A 36 8.80 17.01 14.24
N GLN A 37 7.98 16.07 14.70
CA GLN A 37 6.60 15.90 14.24
C GLN A 37 5.62 16.14 15.40
N PRO A 38 4.38 16.59 15.15
CA PRO A 38 3.36 16.62 16.20
C PRO A 38 3.17 15.24 16.87
N CYS A 39 3.30 14.18 16.09
CA CYS A 39 3.30 12.80 16.57
C CYS A 39 4.14 11.94 15.62
N LEU A 40 4.89 10.98 16.16
CA LEU A 40 5.61 10.00 15.34
C LEU A 40 4.67 9.13 14.50
N SER A 41 3.41 8.99 14.90
CA SER A 41 2.39 8.24 14.12
C SER A 41 2.02 8.91 12.80
N ARG A 42 2.53 10.12 12.54
CA ARG A 42 2.46 10.74 11.20
C ARG A 42 3.39 10.07 10.21
N LEU A 43 4.45 9.40 10.65
CA LEU A 43 5.45 8.81 9.78
C LEU A 43 4.94 7.50 9.16
N THR A 44 5.34 7.28 7.92
CA THR A 44 5.14 6.03 7.16
C THR A 44 6.48 5.31 7.02
N GLU A 45 6.47 4.05 6.62
CA GLU A 45 7.68 3.25 6.42
C GLU A 45 8.60 3.90 5.38
N ALA A 46 8.03 4.47 4.31
CA ALA A 46 8.77 5.23 3.31
C ALA A 46 9.56 6.39 3.93
N LEU A 47 8.94 7.15 4.84
CA LEU A 47 9.58 8.27 5.53
C LEU A 47 10.60 7.82 6.58
N VAL A 48 10.35 6.70 7.27
CA VAL A 48 11.29 6.13 8.25
C VAL A 48 12.54 5.58 7.57
N LEU A 49 12.39 5.00 6.37
CA LEU A 49 13.48 4.42 5.60
C LEU A 49 14.23 5.44 4.72
N GLU A 50 13.62 6.59 4.41
CA GLU A 50 14.24 7.66 3.59
C GLU A 50 15.63 8.09 4.10
N PRO A 51 15.90 8.29 5.41
CA PRO A 51 17.24 8.59 5.88
C PRO A 51 18.27 7.51 5.54
N ILE A 52 17.92 6.22 5.68
CA ILE A 52 18.78 5.09 5.36
C ILE A 52 19.07 5.07 3.85
N ARG A 53 18.04 5.27 3.02
CA ARG A 53 18.17 5.43 1.56
C ARG A 53 19.16 6.54 1.18
N ARG A 54 19.22 7.60 1.99
CA ARG A 54 20.12 8.75 1.80
C ARG A 54 21.49 8.60 2.46
N GLY A 55 21.78 7.45 3.07
CA GLY A 55 23.10 7.13 3.63
C GLY A 55 23.26 7.41 5.11
N ALA A 56 22.19 7.68 5.86
CA ALA A 56 22.25 7.68 7.32
C ALA A 56 22.69 6.30 7.83
N GLN A 57 23.53 6.29 8.86
CA GLN A 57 23.99 5.03 9.47
C GLN A 57 22.85 4.36 10.24
N ARG A 58 22.03 5.16 10.93
CA ARG A 58 20.94 4.71 11.81
C ARG A 58 19.82 5.76 11.84
N VAL A 59 18.61 5.31 12.15
CA VAL A 59 17.46 6.16 12.46
C VAL A 59 16.99 5.88 13.87
N GLU A 60 16.78 6.93 14.65
CA GLU A 60 16.22 6.86 16.00
C GLU A 60 14.85 7.54 16.06
N MET A 61 13.88 6.84 16.63
CA MET A 61 12.54 7.36 16.92
C MET A 61 12.45 7.71 18.42
N CYS A 62 12.54 8.99 18.74
CA CYS A 62 12.56 9.51 20.10
C CYS A 62 11.14 9.84 20.59
N ALA A 63 10.69 9.13 21.63
CA ALA A 63 9.35 9.31 22.18
C ALA A 63 9.34 9.20 23.71
N PRO A 64 8.52 10.00 24.41
CA PRO A 64 8.22 9.80 25.81
C PRO A 64 7.10 8.78 26.03
N ASP A 65 6.74 8.59 27.29
CA ASP A 65 5.50 7.89 27.62
C ASP A 65 4.28 8.64 27.03
N CYS A 66 3.48 7.90 26.25
CA CYS A 66 2.31 8.42 25.55
C CYS A 66 1.04 8.42 26.43
N SER A 67 1.06 7.83 27.63
CA SER A 67 -0.12 7.68 28.49
C SER A 67 -0.84 9.01 28.78
N GLY A 68 -0.08 10.09 29.01
CA GLY A 68 -0.55 11.46 29.26
C GLY A 68 -0.74 12.32 27.99
N CYS A 69 -0.76 11.73 26.80
CA CYS A 69 -0.87 12.45 25.53
C CYS A 69 -2.29 12.51 24.97
N GLY A 70 -2.70 13.68 24.44
CA GLY A 70 -3.97 13.82 23.71
C GLY A 70 -4.06 12.92 22.47
N LEU A 71 -2.92 12.47 21.93
CA LEU A 71 -2.82 11.57 20.79
C LEU A 71 -2.53 10.11 21.18
N LYS A 72 -2.71 9.72 22.45
CA LYS A 72 -2.36 8.37 22.95
C LYS A 72 -2.98 7.21 22.16
N LYS A 73 -4.18 7.39 21.60
CA LYS A 73 -4.85 6.38 20.76
C LYS A 73 -4.09 6.09 19.46
N ALA A 74 -3.34 7.06 18.94
CA ALA A 74 -2.53 6.90 17.75
C ALA A 74 -1.12 6.36 18.05
N ALA A 75 -0.67 6.37 19.31
CA ALA A 75 0.68 5.96 19.69
C ALA A 75 1.06 4.53 19.23
N PRO A 76 0.18 3.52 19.30
CA PRO A 76 0.52 2.17 18.82
C PRO A 76 0.85 2.10 17.31
N GLN A 77 0.49 3.12 16.53
CA GLN A 77 0.75 3.13 15.09
C GLN A 77 2.23 3.36 14.77
N TRP A 78 2.93 4.26 15.47
CA TRP A 78 4.34 4.52 15.15
C TRP A 78 5.23 3.34 15.54
N GLU A 79 4.88 2.61 16.60
CA GLU A 79 5.55 1.37 17.00
C GLU A 79 5.38 0.29 15.94
N ARG A 80 4.19 0.15 15.35
CA ARG A 80 3.94 -0.75 14.22
C ARG A 80 4.74 -0.35 12.97
N THR A 81 4.79 0.94 12.64
CA THR A 81 5.59 1.45 11.52
C THR A 81 7.09 1.22 11.74
N LEU A 82 7.59 1.40 12.97
CA LEU A 82 8.97 1.07 13.32
C LEU A 82 9.25 -0.43 13.17
N ALA A 83 8.40 -1.28 13.75
CA ALA A 83 8.55 -2.73 13.67
C ALA A 83 8.52 -3.24 12.23
N PHE A 84 7.60 -2.71 11.40
CA PHE A 84 7.54 -3.07 9.99
C PHE A 84 8.78 -2.60 9.22
N SER A 85 9.23 -1.37 9.47
CA SER A 85 10.46 -0.84 8.86
C SER A 85 11.71 -1.64 9.27
N GLN A 86 11.77 -2.13 10.52
CA GLN A 86 12.84 -3.00 11.00
C GLN A 86 12.84 -4.33 10.24
N ALA A 87 11.67 -4.96 10.08
CA ALA A 87 11.56 -6.20 9.32
C ALA A 87 11.93 -6.01 7.84
N LEU A 88 11.56 -4.88 7.23
CA LEU A 88 12.01 -4.51 5.88
C LEU A 88 13.54 -4.33 5.81
N CYS A 89 14.16 -3.69 6.80
CA CYS A 89 15.63 -3.59 6.88
C CYS A 89 16.31 -4.95 7.01
N GLU A 90 15.75 -5.87 7.79
CA GLU A 90 16.27 -7.24 7.89
C GLU A 90 16.16 -7.97 6.55
N SER A 91 14.98 -7.95 5.93
CA SER A 91 14.76 -8.57 4.61
C SER A 91 15.64 -7.94 3.52
N ALA A 92 15.96 -6.64 3.62
CA ALA A 92 16.89 -5.95 2.73
C ALA A 92 18.38 -6.30 2.95
N GLY A 93 18.71 -7.04 4.01
CA GLY A 93 20.10 -7.34 4.41
C GLY A 93 20.81 -6.19 5.14
N LEU A 94 20.07 -5.17 5.60
CA LEU A 94 20.60 -3.96 6.23
C LEU A 94 20.70 -4.02 7.76
N GLY A 95 20.14 -5.07 8.37
CA GLY A 95 20.14 -5.32 9.83
C GLY A 95 19.14 -4.45 10.59
N ALA A 96 18.29 -5.07 11.43
CA ALA A 96 17.25 -4.35 12.19
C ALA A 96 17.79 -3.23 13.09
N ALA A 97 19.01 -3.37 13.61
CA ALA A 97 19.63 -2.40 14.51
C ALA A 97 19.86 -1.01 13.89
N ARG A 98 19.69 -0.86 12.57
CA ARG A 98 19.68 0.45 11.90
C ARG A 98 18.49 1.32 12.26
N LEU A 99 17.41 0.75 12.78
CA LEU A 99 16.24 1.48 13.24
C LEU A 99 15.98 1.15 14.71
N SER A 100 15.82 2.15 15.56
CA SER A 100 15.58 1.94 16.99
C SER A 100 14.65 3.00 17.57
N SER A 101 13.95 2.66 18.64
CA SER A 101 13.25 3.63 19.48
C SER A 101 14.13 4.06 20.65
N VAL A 102 14.01 5.33 21.05
CA VAL A 102 14.71 5.90 22.20
C VAL A 102 13.67 6.52 23.13
N ARG A 103 13.61 6.07 24.38
CA ARG A 103 12.75 6.67 25.39
C ARG A 103 13.33 7.99 25.87
N THR A 104 12.54 9.04 25.82
CA THR A 104 12.90 10.38 26.30
C THR A 104 11.96 10.84 27.41
N PRO A 105 12.36 11.74 28.32
CA PRO A 105 11.41 12.40 29.20
C PRO A 105 10.39 13.23 28.42
N VAL A 106 9.28 13.57 29.08
CA VAL A 106 8.31 14.53 28.55
C VAL A 106 8.91 15.93 28.64
N GLY A 107 8.88 16.68 27.55
CA GLY A 107 9.35 18.07 27.49
C GLY A 107 9.17 18.63 26.09
N ASP A 108 9.95 19.65 25.75
CA ASP A 108 9.88 20.28 24.44
C ASP A 108 10.97 19.73 23.50
N ALA A 109 10.56 19.39 22.29
CA ALA A 109 11.46 18.97 21.23
C ALA A 109 12.04 20.18 20.48
N GLU A 110 13.36 20.24 20.34
CA GLU A 110 14.06 21.25 19.55
C GLU A 110 14.48 20.65 18.20
N GLU A 111 13.88 21.14 17.11
CA GLU A 111 14.28 20.74 15.75
C GLU A 111 15.60 21.39 15.36
N ILE A 112 16.59 20.58 15.01
CA ILE A 112 17.90 21.05 14.55
C ILE A 112 17.71 21.85 13.26
N ARG A 113 18.07 23.14 13.32
CA ARG A 113 18.04 24.05 12.17
C ARG A 113 19.33 23.92 11.38
N LEU A 114 19.21 23.71 10.07
CA LEU A 114 20.34 23.87 9.17
C LEU A 114 20.72 25.36 9.11
N PRO A 115 22.00 25.71 8.94
CA PRO A 115 22.39 27.07 8.61
C PRO A 115 21.63 27.49 7.35
N ALA A 116 20.93 28.62 7.41
CA ALA A 116 20.10 29.08 6.32
C ALA A 116 20.95 29.26 5.06
N ARG A 117 20.67 28.49 4.00
CA ARG A 117 21.05 28.92 2.65
C ARG A 117 20.38 30.28 2.43
N ALA A 118 21.15 31.25 1.97
CA ALA A 118 20.76 32.65 1.81
C ALA A 118 19.30 32.73 1.33
N PRO A 119 18.43 33.49 2.02
CA PRO A 119 17.02 33.52 1.68
C PRO A 119 16.89 34.03 0.25
N ASN A 120 16.48 33.16 -0.67
CA ASN A 120 15.91 33.63 -1.93
C ASN A 120 14.74 34.52 -1.56
N SER A 121 14.97 35.82 -1.72
CA SER A 121 14.14 36.92 -1.26
C SER A 121 12.71 36.73 -1.75
N ARG A 122 11.84 36.20 -0.88
CA ARG A 122 10.38 36.25 -1.08
C ARG A 122 9.91 37.70 -1.26
N ARG A 123 10.68 38.69 -0.79
CA ARG A 123 10.46 40.13 -1.01
C ARG A 123 10.65 40.59 -2.47
N ARG A 124 11.42 39.88 -3.31
CA ARG A 124 11.49 40.18 -4.75
C ARG A 124 10.18 39.80 -5.48
N LEU A 125 9.52 38.71 -5.06
CA LEU A 125 8.26 38.27 -5.66
C LEU A 125 7.12 39.26 -5.36
N PHE A 126 7.00 39.71 -4.11
CA PHE A 126 6.01 40.74 -3.73
C PHE A 126 6.31 42.11 -4.35
N GLY A 127 7.58 42.46 -4.56
CA GLY A 127 7.97 43.66 -5.30
C GLY A 127 7.48 43.63 -6.75
N SER A 128 7.62 42.49 -7.45
CA SER A 128 7.15 42.34 -8.83
C SER A 128 5.63 42.32 -8.99
N ILE A 129 4.89 41.88 -7.96
CA ILE A 129 3.42 41.90 -7.95
C ILE A 129 2.92 43.33 -7.68
N ALA A 130 3.57 44.07 -6.78
CA ALA A 130 3.23 45.47 -6.47
C ALA A 130 3.49 46.43 -7.65
N GLU A 131 4.55 46.18 -8.44
CA GLU A 131 4.83 46.90 -9.69
C GLU A 131 3.74 46.67 -10.76
N ARG A 132 3.24 45.43 -10.87
CA ARG A 132 2.13 45.08 -11.80
C ARG A 132 0.78 45.66 -11.37
N TRP A 133 0.56 45.88 -10.07
CA TRP A 133 -0.66 46.53 -9.55
C TRP A 133 -0.74 48.02 -9.90
N LYS A 134 0.39 48.74 -9.90
CA LYS A 134 0.43 50.16 -10.26
C LYS A 134 0.09 50.44 -11.73
N THR A 135 0.27 49.44 -12.59
CA THR A 135 0.11 49.59 -14.05
C THR A 135 -1.24 49.08 -14.58
N SER A 136 -1.98 48.25 -13.83
CA SER A 136 -3.14 47.53 -14.37
C SER A 136 -4.50 47.89 -13.75
N GLY A 137 -4.55 48.70 -12.69
CA GLY A 137 -5.78 49.30 -12.14
C GLY A 137 -6.84 48.35 -11.54
N ASN A 138 -6.80 47.04 -11.84
CA ASN A 138 -7.74 46.04 -11.33
C ASN A 138 -7.00 44.90 -10.63
N ALA A 139 -7.51 44.50 -9.46
CA ALA A 139 -7.12 43.26 -8.80
C ALA A 139 -7.64 42.08 -9.63
N PRO A 140 -6.83 41.04 -9.92
CA PRO A 140 -7.35 39.81 -10.48
C PRO A 140 -8.16 39.12 -9.39
N PHE A 141 -9.48 39.31 -9.42
CA PHE A 141 -10.37 38.38 -8.73
C PHE A 141 -10.18 37.03 -9.40
N PRO A 142 -9.88 35.95 -8.65
CA PRO A 142 -10.02 34.63 -9.21
C PRO A 142 -11.49 34.50 -9.60
N GLU A 143 -11.76 34.42 -10.90
CA GLU A 143 -13.06 33.98 -11.38
C GLU A 143 -13.37 32.71 -10.61
N SER A 144 -14.45 32.77 -9.83
CA SER A 144 -15.04 31.62 -9.19
C SER A 144 -15.48 30.69 -10.31
N GLY A 145 -14.55 29.87 -10.79
CA GLY A 145 -14.85 28.71 -11.59
C GLY A 145 -15.88 27.94 -10.80
N VAL A 146 -17.09 27.86 -11.34
CA VAL A 146 -18.10 26.93 -10.89
C VAL A 146 -17.39 25.59 -10.87
N ALA A 147 -17.14 25.05 -9.68
CA ALA A 147 -16.66 23.69 -9.57
C ALA A 147 -17.75 22.86 -10.24
N ASP A 148 -17.46 22.27 -11.40
CA ASP A 148 -18.32 21.26 -12.00
C ASP A 148 -18.57 20.25 -10.88
N GLU A 149 -19.80 20.25 -10.36
CA GLU A 149 -20.29 19.20 -9.49
C GLU A 149 -20.39 17.96 -10.37
N ALA A 150 -19.24 17.30 -10.56
CA ALA A 150 -19.15 16.07 -11.32
C ALA A 150 -20.19 15.11 -10.75
N GLU A 151 -21.08 14.61 -11.60
CA GLU A 151 -22.08 13.65 -11.17
C GLU A 151 -21.42 12.51 -10.39
N PRO A 152 -22.01 12.06 -9.28
CA PRO A 152 -21.41 11.04 -8.45
C PRO A 152 -21.15 9.78 -9.28
N GLU A 153 -19.87 9.53 -9.54
CA GLU A 153 -19.43 8.38 -10.34
C GLU A 153 -19.94 7.08 -9.70
N VAL A 154 -20.46 6.19 -10.55
CA VAL A 154 -20.89 4.85 -10.12
C VAL A 154 -19.70 4.12 -9.48
N PHE A 155 -19.87 3.66 -8.23
CA PHE A 155 -18.82 3.02 -7.42
C PHE A 155 -18.02 1.94 -8.18
N ARG A 156 -18.66 1.17 -9.07
CA ARG A 156 -18.00 0.17 -9.90
C ARG A 156 -16.87 0.78 -10.74
N HIS A 157 -17.10 1.93 -11.37
CA HIS A 157 -16.09 2.60 -12.20
C HIS A 157 -14.91 3.10 -11.37
N LEU A 158 -15.15 3.54 -10.12
CA LEU A 158 -14.09 3.96 -9.21
C LEU A 158 -13.15 2.81 -8.82
N VAL A 159 -13.70 1.62 -8.53
CA VAL A 159 -12.90 0.46 -8.14
C VAL A 159 -12.14 -0.12 -9.34
N GLN A 160 -12.75 -0.15 -10.51
CA GLN A 160 -12.15 -0.69 -11.75
C GLN A 160 -11.00 0.17 -12.29
N ARG A 161 -10.82 1.41 -11.83
CA ARG A 161 -9.62 2.20 -12.15
C ARG A 161 -8.36 1.60 -11.54
N HIS A 162 -8.49 0.74 -10.54
CA HIS A 162 -7.36 0.14 -9.81
C HIS A 162 -6.31 1.19 -9.42
N SER A 163 -6.79 2.32 -8.88
CA SER A 163 -5.97 3.50 -8.63
C SER A 163 -4.71 3.13 -7.84
N GLU A 164 -3.56 3.59 -8.33
CA GLU A 164 -2.30 3.40 -7.61
C GLU A 164 -2.39 3.98 -6.20
N ASN A 165 -1.85 3.26 -5.23
CA ASN A 165 -1.72 3.77 -3.86
C ASN A 165 -0.41 4.57 -3.76
N PRO A 166 -0.45 5.92 -3.63
CA PRO A 166 0.76 6.74 -3.67
C PRO A 166 1.73 6.42 -2.54
N LYS A 167 1.22 6.09 -1.34
CA LYS A 167 2.06 5.72 -0.18
C LYS A 167 2.77 4.40 -0.39
N ARG A 168 2.10 3.44 -1.05
CA ARG A 168 2.74 2.18 -1.44
C ARG A 168 3.82 2.43 -2.48
N MET A 169 3.55 3.26 -3.48
CA MET A 169 4.56 3.61 -4.49
C MET A 169 5.76 4.34 -3.88
N ASP A 170 5.54 5.23 -2.91
CA ASP A 170 6.61 5.88 -2.15
C ASP A 170 7.49 4.85 -1.42
N LEU A 171 6.86 3.89 -0.74
CA LEU A 171 7.58 2.81 -0.06
C LEU A 171 8.40 1.97 -1.06
N LEU A 172 7.79 1.49 -2.14
CA LEU A 172 8.46 0.67 -3.14
C LEU A 172 9.67 1.40 -3.77
N ARG A 173 9.54 2.70 -4.07
CA ARG A 173 10.65 3.53 -4.56
C ARG A 173 11.78 3.68 -3.53
N VAL A 174 11.45 3.73 -2.25
CA VAL A 174 12.46 3.78 -1.19
C VAL A 174 13.17 2.44 -1.08
N LEU A 175 12.45 1.33 -1.12
CA LEU A 175 13.00 -0.03 -1.05
C LEU A 175 14.01 -0.30 -2.18
N ASP A 176 13.68 0.05 -3.43
CA ASP A 176 14.56 -0.14 -4.59
C ASP A 176 15.92 0.57 -4.45
N ALA A 177 15.93 1.69 -3.75
CA ALA A 177 17.09 2.57 -3.64
C ALA A 177 17.80 2.44 -2.28
N LEU A 178 17.45 1.44 -1.47
CA LEU A 178 18.18 1.14 -0.25
C LEU A 178 19.63 0.75 -0.56
N PRO A 179 20.62 1.20 0.23
CA PRO A 179 22.02 0.92 -0.04
C PRO A 179 22.36 -0.55 0.27
N GLY A 180 23.12 -1.22 -0.59
CA GLY A 180 23.69 -2.54 -0.29
C GLY A 180 22.67 -3.68 -0.17
N LEU A 181 21.56 -3.59 -0.92
CA LEU A 181 20.49 -4.60 -0.94
C LEU A 181 21.05 -6.02 -1.13
N LYS A 182 20.74 -6.88 -0.15
CA LYS A 182 20.90 -8.33 -0.22
C LYS A 182 19.61 -8.94 0.30
N VAL A 183 18.65 -9.08 -0.60
CA VAL A 183 17.29 -9.50 -0.25
C VAL A 183 17.33 -10.93 0.30
N THR A 184 16.74 -11.12 1.47
CA THR A 184 16.55 -12.41 2.11
C THR A 184 15.10 -12.60 2.48
N THR A 185 14.65 -13.86 2.43
CA THR A 185 13.32 -14.26 2.89
C THR A 185 13.15 -13.91 4.38
N LYS A 186 12.05 -13.24 4.70
CA LYS A 186 11.68 -12.91 6.08
C LYS A 186 10.18 -13.05 6.22
N GLU A 187 9.76 -14.12 6.88
CA GLU A 187 8.35 -14.28 7.23
C GLU A 187 7.99 -13.36 8.41
N VAL A 188 6.88 -12.65 8.24
CA VAL A 188 6.25 -11.84 9.29
C VAL A 188 4.76 -12.13 9.34
N SER A 189 4.09 -11.81 10.45
CA SER A 189 2.64 -11.90 10.50
C SER A 189 1.99 -10.88 9.56
N THR A 190 0.90 -11.27 8.89
CA THR A 190 0.05 -10.35 8.12
C THR A 190 -0.79 -9.44 9.01
N THR A 191 -0.90 -9.75 10.31
CA THR A 191 -1.68 -8.94 11.25
C THR A 191 -1.00 -7.62 11.53
N GLY A 192 -1.66 -6.53 11.14
CA GLY A 192 -1.19 -5.16 11.42
C GLY A 192 -0.18 -4.60 10.42
N PHE A 193 0.15 -5.34 9.35
CA PHE A 193 0.97 -4.85 8.25
C PHE A 193 0.16 -4.74 6.94
N PRO A 194 0.43 -3.73 6.10
CA PRO A 194 -0.37 -3.46 4.91
C PRO A 194 0.07 -4.33 3.73
N LEU A 195 0.17 -5.65 3.90
CA LEU A 195 0.55 -6.61 2.85
C LEU A 195 -0.14 -7.95 3.11
N ALA A 196 -0.19 -8.80 2.09
CA ALA A 196 -0.74 -10.14 2.21
C ALA A 196 0.00 -11.10 1.29
N GLN A 197 0.01 -12.35 1.69
CA GLN A 197 0.20 -13.49 0.81
C GLN A 197 -1.09 -14.30 0.85
N MET A 198 -1.48 -14.89 -0.28
CA MET A 198 -2.74 -15.62 -0.36
C MET A 198 -2.61 -16.88 -1.19
N GLU A 199 -3.59 -17.75 -1.03
CA GLU A 199 -3.75 -19.00 -1.74
C GLU A 199 -5.20 -19.15 -2.19
N VAL A 200 -5.40 -19.94 -3.26
CA VAL A 200 -6.71 -20.20 -3.85
C VAL A 200 -6.90 -21.70 -4.02
N ASP A 201 -7.99 -22.22 -3.47
CA ASP A 201 -8.38 -23.63 -3.64
C ASP A 201 -8.81 -23.91 -5.09
N ARG A 202 -8.58 -25.15 -5.54
CA ARG A 202 -9.04 -25.71 -6.82
C ARG A 202 -10.55 -25.66 -7.02
N ARG A 203 -11.34 -25.51 -5.95
CA ARG A 203 -12.80 -25.27 -6.01
C ARG A 203 -13.18 -23.90 -6.57
N CYS A 204 -12.21 -23.03 -6.85
CA CYS A 204 -12.45 -21.78 -7.55
C CYS A 204 -13.12 -22.01 -8.90
N VAL A 205 -14.11 -21.16 -9.20
CA VAL A 205 -14.91 -21.23 -10.44
C VAL A 205 -14.53 -20.14 -11.45
N GLY A 206 -13.54 -19.30 -11.14
CA GLY A 206 -13.06 -18.28 -12.07
C GLY A 206 -14.01 -17.10 -12.31
N CYS A 207 -14.85 -16.74 -11.33
CA CYS A 207 -15.84 -15.66 -11.49
C CYS A 207 -15.25 -14.23 -11.53
N SER A 208 -13.94 -14.06 -11.30
CA SER A 208 -13.21 -12.79 -11.32
C SER A 208 -13.75 -11.65 -10.45
N VAL A 209 -14.63 -11.96 -9.47
CA VAL A 209 -15.14 -10.99 -8.49
C VAL A 209 -14.01 -10.42 -7.62
N CYS A 210 -13.03 -11.26 -7.25
CA CYS A 210 -11.91 -10.87 -6.40
C CYS A 210 -11.01 -9.82 -7.05
N GLU A 211 -10.80 -9.89 -8.36
CA GLU A 211 -10.11 -8.86 -9.15
C GLU A 211 -10.95 -7.60 -9.26
N THR A 212 -12.23 -7.74 -9.64
CA THR A 212 -13.14 -6.59 -9.83
C THR A 212 -13.24 -5.73 -8.57
N LEU A 213 -13.17 -6.35 -7.39
CA LEU A 213 -13.24 -5.66 -6.11
C LEU A 213 -11.87 -5.25 -5.54
N CYS A 214 -10.76 -5.61 -6.19
CA CYS A 214 -9.44 -5.26 -5.73
C CYS A 214 -9.15 -3.79 -6.03
N PRO A 215 -9.11 -2.88 -5.04
CA PRO A 215 -8.98 -1.45 -5.31
C PRO A 215 -7.61 -1.06 -5.87
N THR A 216 -6.59 -1.90 -5.69
CA THR A 216 -5.21 -1.64 -6.12
C THR A 216 -4.77 -2.44 -7.34
N GLY A 217 -5.63 -3.29 -7.90
CA GLY A 217 -5.27 -4.14 -9.04
C GLY A 217 -4.28 -5.26 -8.71
N ALA A 218 -4.14 -5.61 -7.42
CA ALA A 218 -3.22 -6.65 -6.96
C ALA A 218 -3.62 -8.07 -7.41
N LEU A 219 -4.87 -8.28 -7.84
CA LEU A 219 -5.35 -9.53 -8.42
C LEU A 219 -5.69 -9.28 -9.88
N THR A 220 -5.23 -10.17 -10.76
CA THR A 220 -5.50 -10.08 -12.20
C THR A 220 -5.73 -11.46 -12.78
N HIS A 221 -6.79 -11.64 -13.55
CA HIS A 221 -7.03 -12.82 -14.36
C HIS A 221 -6.49 -12.62 -15.78
N ARG A 222 -6.02 -13.71 -16.37
CA ARG A 222 -5.72 -13.81 -17.79
C ARG A 222 -6.39 -15.04 -18.36
N GLU A 223 -6.80 -14.92 -19.61
CA GLU A 223 -7.32 -16.05 -20.37
C GLU A 223 -6.57 -16.14 -21.69
N GLU A 224 -5.77 -17.19 -21.85
CA GLU A 224 -4.94 -17.41 -23.04
C GLU A 224 -4.99 -18.88 -23.46
N GLY A 225 -5.25 -19.13 -24.75
CA GLY A 225 -5.24 -20.50 -25.31
C GLY A 225 -6.22 -21.46 -24.63
N GLY A 226 -7.36 -20.97 -24.12
CA GLY A 226 -8.32 -21.78 -23.36
C GLY A 226 -7.94 -22.02 -21.90
N THR A 227 -6.86 -21.41 -21.40
CA THR A 227 -6.42 -21.51 -20.01
C THR A 227 -6.81 -20.25 -19.25
N TYR A 228 -7.46 -20.42 -18.11
CA TYR A 228 -7.68 -19.35 -17.13
C TYR A 228 -6.56 -19.34 -16.10
N THR A 229 -6.00 -18.17 -15.85
CA THR A 229 -4.95 -17.96 -14.85
C THR A 229 -5.33 -16.81 -13.95
N LEU A 230 -5.29 -17.02 -12.64
CA LEU A 230 -5.42 -15.96 -11.63
C LEU A 230 -4.05 -15.68 -11.02
N GLU A 231 -3.63 -14.43 -11.07
CA GLU A 231 -2.35 -13.97 -10.57
C GLU A 231 -2.50 -12.95 -9.44
N PHE A 232 -1.48 -12.86 -8.60
CA PHE A 232 -1.42 -11.96 -7.47
C PHE A 232 -0.08 -11.22 -7.37
N ASP A 233 -0.15 -9.91 -7.15
CA ASP A 233 0.96 -9.00 -6.94
C ASP A 233 0.97 -8.50 -5.49
N ALA A 234 1.87 -9.07 -4.68
CA ALA A 234 1.98 -8.72 -3.26
C ALA A 234 2.44 -7.26 -3.06
N ALA A 235 3.18 -6.68 -4.00
CA ALA A 235 3.66 -5.30 -3.93
C ALA A 235 2.53 -4.28 -4.10
N GLN A 236 1.48 -4.63 -4.86
CA GLN A 236 0.28 -3.80 -5.01
C GLN A 236 -0.78 -4.05 -3.93
N CYS A 237 -0.75 -5.20 -3.26
CA CYS A 237 -1.74 -5.55 -2.24
C CYS A 237 -1.58 -4.69 -0.97
N THR A 238 -2.68 -4.25 -0.37
CA THR A 238 -2.70 -3.51 0.90
C THR A 238 -3.13 -4.34 2.10
N GLY A 239 -3.43 -5.63 1.89
CA GLY A 239 -3.95 -6.52 2.94
C GLY A 239 -5.38 -6.20 3.38
N CYS A 240 -6.19 -5.55 2.54
CA CYS A 240 -7.55 -5.11 2.90
C CYS A 240 -8.59 -6.24 3.08
N ARG A 241 -8.26 -7.47 2.66
CA ARG A 241 -9.09 -8.70 2.78
C ARG A 241 -10.46 -8.67 2.09
N ILE A 242 -10.73 -7.69 1.22
CA ILE A 242 -11.98 -7.60 0.46
C ILE A 242 -12.15 -8.84 -0.45
N CYS A 243 -11.09 -9.28 -1.12
CA CYS A 243 -11.12 -10.44 -2.02
C CYS A 243 -11.46 -11.76 -1.31
N GLU A 244 -10.96 -11.95 -0.09
CA GLU A 244 -11.28 -13.10 0.76
C GLU A 244 -12.74 -13.05 1.20
N SER A 245 -13.20 -11.89 1.69
CA SER A 245 -14.57 -11.70 2.19
C SER A 245 -15.64 -11.81 1.10
N ALA A 246 -15.32 -11.36 -0.12
CA ALA A 246 -16.26 -11.38 -1.24
C ALA A 246 -16.32 -12.74 -1.97
N CYS A 247 -15.43 -13.67 -1.64
CA CYS A 247 -15.41 -14.98 -2.27
C CYS A 247 -16.60 -15.82 -1.80
N TYR A 248 -17.66 -15.88 -2.61
CA TYR A 248 -18.87 -16.66 -2.28
C TYR A 248 -18.57 -18.15 -1.99
N HIS A 249 -17.63 -18.73 -2.73
CA HIS A 249 -17.22 -20.13 -2.55
C HIS A 249 -16.21 -20.34 -1.42
N GLN A 250 -15.75 -19.27 -0.77
CA GLN A 250 -14.79 -19.32 0.35
C GLN A 250 -13.52 -20.11 0.03
N VAL A 251 -12.99 -19.90 -1.18
CA VAL A 251 -11.80 -20.61 -1.71
C VAL A 251 -10.53 -19.74 -1.70
N LEU A 252 -10.64 -18.44 -1.45
CA LEU A 252 -9.51 -17.52 -1.40
C LEU A 252 -9.17 -17.26 0.06
N HIS A 253 -7.92 -17.54 0.45
CA HIS A 253 -7.46 -17.43 1.83
C HIS A 253 -6.20 -16.56 1.91
N ILE A 254 -6.21 -15.58 2.82
CA ILE A 254 -5.03 -14.78 3.15
C ILE A 254 -4.27 -15.48 4.27
N ARG A 255 -3.00 -15.80 4.00
CA ARG A 255 -2.10 -16.46 4.95
C ARG A 255 -1.88 -15.59 6.19
N GLU A 256 -1.63 -16.23 7.33
CA GLU A 256 -1.28 -15.55 8.58
C GLU A 256 0.13 -14.95 8.55
N THR A 257 0.98 -15.48 7.68
CA THR A 257 2.34 -15.00 7.45
C THR A 257 2.56 -14.60 6.00
N VAL A 258 3.57 -13.78 5.77
CA VAL A 258 3.97 -13.26 4.47
C VAL A 258 5.47 -13.09 4.43
N ASP A 259 6.07 -13.49 3.30
CA ASP A 259 7.48 -13.21 3.03
C ASP A 259 7.66 -11.78 2.51
N LEU A 260 8.49 -11.00 3.19
CA LEU A 260 8.80 -9.62 2.80
C LEU A 260 9.63 -9.51 1.52
N SER A 261 10.33 -10.57 1.10
CA SER A 261 11.07 -10.60 -0.17
C SER A 261 10.19 -10.20 -1.36
N LEU A 262 8.90 -10.55 -1.31
CA LEU A 262 7.90 -10.28 -2.34
C LEU A 262 7.73 -8.77 -2.64
N LEU A 263 7.99 -7.89 -1.65
CA LEU A 263 7.95 -6.44 -1.86
C LEU A 263 9.16 -5.91 -2.64
N PHE A 264 10.30 -6.59 -2.54
CA PHE A 264 11.53 -6.24 -3.25
C PHE A 264 11.54 -6.84 -4.67
N GLU A 265 11.13 -8.10 -4.80
CA GLU A 265 11.15 -8.82 -6.08
C GLU A 265 10.03 -8.37 -7.03
N ARG A 266 8.90 -7.91 -6.48
CA ARG A 266 7.70 -7.52 -7.24
C ARG A 266 7.17 -8.62 -8.16
N SER A 267 7.38 -9.86 -7.74
CA SER A 267 6.98 -11.05 -8.45
C SER A 267 5.46 -11.17 -8.45
N ARG A 268 4.87 -11.36 -9.64
CA ARG A 268 3.50 -11.87 -9.74
C ARG A 268 3.50 -13.37 -9.54
N VAL A 269 2.66 -13.84 -8.63
CA VAL A 269 2.51 -15.26 -8.32
C VAL A 269 1.21 -15.76 -8.93
N THR A 270 1.29 -16.86 -9.66
CA THR A 270 0.09 -17.58 -10.12
C THR A 270 -0.57 -18.29 -8.94
N LEU A 271 -1.78 -17.87 -8.59
CA LEU A 271 -2.58 -18.49 -7.53
C LEU A 271 -3.34 -19.72 -8.02
N LEU A 272 -3.83 -19.66 -9.26
CA LEU A 272 -4.62 -20.71 -9.90
C LEU A 272 -4.35 -20.70 -11.40
N SER A 273 -4.21 -21.88 -12.00
CA SER A 273 -4.23 -22.05 -13.45
C SER A 273 -5.05 -23.30 -13.78
N ALA A 274 -6.05 -23.16 -14.64
CA ALA A 274 -6.95 -24.24 -15.01
C ALA A 274 -7.43 -24.07 -16.46
N GLN A 275 -7.62 -25.18 -17.16
CA GLN A 275 -8.24 -25.19 -18.49
C GLN A 275 -9.72 -24.83 -18.39
N LEU A 276 -10.22 -24.16 -19.42
CA LEU A 276 -11.63 -23.85 -19.61
C LEU A 276 -12.28 -24.93 -20.45
N SER A 277 -13.35 -25.52 -19.94
CA SER A 277 -14.22 -26.44 -20.65
C SER A 277 -15.63 -25.87 -20.79
N GLN A 278 -16.41 -26.38 -21.74
CA GLN A 278 -17.82 -26.00 -21.89
C GLN A 278 -18.71 -26.94 -21.07
N CYS A 279 -19.61 -26.36 -20.28
CA CYS A 279 -20.64 -27.10 -19.56
C CYS A 279 -21.59 -27.80 -20.55
N ARG A 280 -21.78 -29.12 -20.45
CA ARG A 280 -22.70 -29.86 -21.33
C ARG A 280 -24.18 -29.51 -21.13
N GLY A 281 -24.54 -28.96 -19.97
CA GLY A 281 -25.93 -28.61 -19.65
C GLY A 281 -26.35 -27.22 -20.16
N CYS A 282 -25.46 -26.22 -20.09
CA CYS A 282 -25.80 -24.83 -20.45
C CYS A 282 -24.84 -24.16 -21.42
N GLY A 283 -23.74 -24.81 -21.82
CA GLY A 283 -22.73 -24.26 -22.75
C GLY A 283 -21.76 -23.26 -22.14
N GLU A 284 -21.97 -22.83 -20.89
CA GLU A 284 -21.12 -21.84 -20.21
C GLU A 284 -19.68 -22.36 -20.01
N ARG A 285 -18.69 -21.47 -20.13
CA ARG A 285 -17.28 -21.81 -19.92
C ARG A 285 -16.99 -21.92 -18.42
N VAL A 286 -16.36 -23.01 -18.01
CA VAL A 286 -16.05 -23.31 -16.62
C VAL A 286 -14.63 -23.80 -16.44
N LEU A 287 -14.09 -23.61 -15.23
CA LEU A 287 -12.79 -24.13 -14.86
C LEU A 287 -12.83 -25.65 -14.66
N GLY A 288 -11.86 -26.35 -15.26
CA GLY A 288 -11.56 -27.75 -15.01
C GLY A 288 -11.92 -28.69 -16.16
N ASP A 289 -11.15 -29.77 -16.25
CA ASP A 289 -11.27 -30.80 -17.30
C ASP A 289 -12.27 -31.91 -16.92
N ALA A 290 -12.54 -32.07 -15.63
CA ALA A 290 -13.20 -33.25 -15.07
C ALA A 290 -14.70 -33.07 -14.80
N ALA A 291 -15.20 -31.83 -14.74
CA ALA A 291 -16.60 -31.57 -14.44
C ALA A 291 -17.40 -31.39 -15.74
N GLU A 292 -18.25 -32.37 -16.09
CA GLU A 292 -19.12 -32.28 -17.27
C GLU A 292 -20.17 -31.15 -17.19
N TYR A 293 -20.48 -30.69 -15.97
CA TYR A 293 -21.49 -29.67 -15.71
C TYR A 293 -20.98 -28.60 -14.74
N CYS A 294 -21.35 -27.35 -14.97
CA CYS A 294 -21.03 -26.23 -14.08
C CYS A 294 -21.77 -26.34 -12.74
N LEU A 295 -21.23 -25.70 -11.69
CA LEU A 295 -21.84 -25.69 -10.37
C LEU A 295 -23.28 -25.14 -10.39
N ALA A 296 -23.56 -24.13 -11.22
CA ALA A 296 -24.91 -23.59 -11.36
C ALA A 296 -25.89 -24.65 -11.89
N CYS A 297 -25.51 -25.41 -12.94
CA CYS A 297 -26.33 -26.51 -13.46
C CYS A 297 -26.51 -27.66 -12.47
N GLN A 298 -25.50 -27.90 -11.62
CA GLN A 298 -25.58 -28.93 -10.58
C GLN A 298 -26.51 -28.52 -9.42
N VAL A 299 -26.66 -27.22 -9.14
CA VAL A 299 -27.36 -26.73 -7.94
C VAL A 299 -28.76 -26.14 -8.25
N SER A 300 -29.02 -25.61 -9.44
CA SER A 300 -30.33 -25.00 -9.77
C SER A 300 -31.38 -26.03 -10.23
N GLY A 301 -32.61 -25.94 -9.71
CA GLY A 301 -33.69 -26.93 -9.90
C GLY A 301 -34.07 -27.17 -11.37
N ASP A 302 -34.31 -26.10 -12.14
CA ASP A 302 -34.72 -26.21 -13.55
C ASP A 302 -33.62 -26.77 -14.47
N ARG A 303 -32.35 -26.57 -14.12
CA ARG A 303 -31.19 -27.05 -14.91
C ARG A 303 -30.74 -28.45 -14.49
N ARG A 304 -31.05 -28.87 -13.24
CA ARG A 304 -30.80 -30.23 -12.75
C ARG A 304 -31.57 -31.27 -13.56
N ASP A 305 -32.78 -30.95 -14.03
CA ASP A 305 -33.57 -31.86 -14.86
C ASP A 305 -32.93 -32.11 -16.23
N THR A 306 -32.30 -31.09 -16.83
CA THR A 306 -31.52 -31.26 -18.07
C THR A 306 -30.31 -32.16 -17.85
N VAL A 307 -29.58 -31.94 -16.75
CA VAL A 307 -28.44 -32.77 -16.34
C VAL A 307 -28.87 -34.22 -16.06
N ALA A 308 -29.97 -34.41 -15.32
CA ALA A 308 -30.52 -35.72 -15.01
C ALA A 308 -30.95 -36.47 -16.29
N ARG A 309 -31.62 -35.78 -17.23
CA ARG A 309 -32.02 -36.39 -18.51
C ARG A 309 -30.83 -36.86 -19.34
N SER A 310 -29.73 -36.12 -19.39
CA SER A 310 -28.51 -36.55 -20.07
C SER A 310 -27.83 -37.78 -19.45
N PHE A 311 -28.00 -38.01 -18.14
CA PHE A 311 -27.51 -39.25 -17.50
C PHE A 311 -28.37 -40.46 -17.89
N PHE A 312 -29.67 -40.30 -18.14
CA PHE A 312 -30.57 -41.40 -18.51
C PHE A 312 -30.60 -41.70 -20.01
N SER A 313 -30.17 -40.79 -20.88
CA SER A 313 -30.14 -40.99 -22.35
C SER A 313 -28.79 -41.46 -22.91
N GLY A 314 -27.73 -41.51 -22.08
CA GLY A 314 -26.39 -41.96 -22.47
C GLY A 314 -26.09 -43.45 -22.22
N GLY A 315 -27.09 -44.25 -21.86
CA GLY A 315 -26.95 -45.69 -21.61
C GLY A 315 -27.70 -46.54 -22.62
N ILE A 316 -27.18 -46.66 -23.84
CA ILE A 316 -27.41 -47.78 -24.80
C ILE A 316 -26.10 -48.03 -25.54
#